data_AF-A0A972L0D1-F1
#
_entry.id   AF-A0A972L0D1-F1
#
_cell.length_a   1.000
_cell.length_b   1.000
_cell.length_c   1.000
_cell.angle_alpha   90.00
_cell.angle_beta   90.00
_cell.angle_gamma   90.00
#
_symmetry.space_group_name_H-M   'P 1'
#
loop_
_entity.id
_entity.type
_entity.pdbx_description
1 polymer ?
#
loop_
_entity_poly.entity_id
_entity_poly.type
_entity_poly.pdbx_seq_one_letter_code
_entity_poly.pdbx_strand_id
1 'polypeptide(L)' 'MMKKILSTITILMFFLTLSVNAQMTAPSDPGGSPGVDDDPIGGGAPIGGGSLILLGMAAIYGGKKIYDLRKDMEELED' A
#
# COMPACT_ATOMS: atom_id res chain seq x y z
N MET A 1 -7.32 -9.23 -30.59
CA MET A 1 -7.72 -9.68 -29.24
C MET A 1 -6.56 -10.25 -28.43
N MET A 2 -5.75 -11.17 -28.97
CA MET A 2 -4.64 -11.81 -28.23
C MET A 2 -3.62 -10.82 -27.62
N LYS A 3 -3.29 -9.73 -28.32
CA LYS A 3 -2.37 -8.69 -27.78
C LYS A 3 -2.93 -7.96 -26.54
N LYS A 4 -4.26 -7.76 -26.48
CA LYS A 4 -4.93 -7.15 -25.33
C LYS A 4 -4.93 -8.10 -24.13
N ILE A 5 -5.21 -9.38 -24.38
CA ILE A 5 -5.19 -10.44 -23.36
C ILE A 5 -3.78 -10.59 -22.78
N LEU A 6 -2.75 -10.62 -23.63
CA LEU A 6 -1.36 -10.70 -23.19
C LEU A 6 -0.98 -9.49 -22.32
N SER A 7 -1.38 -8.28 -22.71
CA SER A 7 -1.17 -7.06 -21.92
C SER A 7 -1.86 -7.13 -20.56
N THR A 8 -3.09 -7.63 -20.49
CA THR A 8 -3.84 -7.77 -19.24
C THR A 8 -3.16 -8.78 -18.31
N ILE A 9 -2.69 -9.90 -18.83
CA ILE A 9 -1.98 -10.93 -18.05
C ILE A 9 -0.67 -10.40 -17.49
N THR A 10 0.10 -9.64 -18.28
CA THR A 10 1.35 -9.03 -17.81
C THR A 10 1.12 -8.06 -16.66
N ILE A 11 0.08 -7.21 -16.75
CA ILE A 11 -0.29 -6.28 -15.69
C ILE A 11 -0.70 -7.05 -14.42
N LEU A 12 -1.53 -8.08 -14.57
CA LEU A 12 -1.97 -8.90 -13.43
C LEU A 12 -0.80 -9.61 -12.74
N MET A 13 0.14 -10.16 -13.51
CA MET A 13 1.35 -10.81 -12.97
C MET A 13 2.27 -9.82 -12.25
N PHE A 14 2.38 -8.58 -12.74
CA PHE A 14 3.12 -7.53 -12.05
C PHE A 14 2.51 -7.17 -10.68
N PHE A 15 1.19 -7.15 -10.57
CA PHE A 15 0.54 -6.94 -9.26
C PHE A 15 0.67 -8.14 -8.33
N LEU A 16 0.74 -9.37 -8.87
CA LEU A 16 0.91 -10.57 -8.06
C LEU A 16 2.29 -10.63 -7.38
N THR A 17 3.35 -10.12 -8.03
CA THR A 17 4.70 -10.09 -7.43
C THR A 17 4.82 -9.08 -6.29
N LEU A 18 4.01 -8.02 -6.27
CA LEU A 18 3.97 -7.05 -5.16
C LEU A 18 3.44 -7.69 -3.85
N SER A 19 2.63 -8.73 -3.94
CA SER A 19 2.01 -9.41 -2.78
C SER A 19 2.91 -10.45 -2.10
N VAL A 20 4.09 -10.77 -2.66
CA VAL A 20 4.94 -11.89 -2.17
C VAL A 20 5.82 -11.50 -0.96
N ASN A 21 5.92 -10.21 -0.61
CA ASN A 21 6.80 -9.76 0.50
C ASN A 21 6.19 -9.90 1.91
N ALA A 22 5.10 -10.66 2.09
CA ALA A 22 4.45 -10.87 3.39
C ALA A 22 5.05 -12.05 4.19
N GLN A 23 6.32 -12.40 3.98
CA GLN A 23 6.99 -13.40 4.81
C GLN A 23 7.23 -12.83 6.21
N MET A 24 6.29 -13.06 7.12
CA MET A 24 6.54 -12.99 8.55
C MET A 24 7.57 -14.09 8.86
N THR A 25 8.82 -13.71 9.11
CA THR A 25 9.67 -14.60 9.91
C THR A 25 8.87 -14.88 11.17
N ALA A 26 8.61 -16.15 11.47
CA ALA A 26 8.05 -16.50 12.76
C ALA A 26 8.90 -15.75 13.80
N PRO A 27 8.28 -15.02 14.75
CA PRO A 27 9.06 -14.34 15.76
C PRO A 27 9.99 -15.38 16.36
N SER A 28 11.30 -15.07 16.36
CA SER A 28 12.30 -15.90 17.03
C SER A 28 11.75 -16.23 18.42
N ASP A 29 11.91 -17.48 18.87
CA ASP A 29 11.64 -17.81 20.28
C ASP A 29 12.37 -16.76 21.12
N PRO A 30 11.67 -15.95 21.94
CA PRO A 30 12.30 -14.84 22.64
C PRO A 30 13.35 -15.31 23.65
N GLY A 31 13.52 -16.63 23.85
CA GLY A 31 14.60 -17.22 24.65
C GLY A 31 14.48 -16.94 26.15
N GLY A 32 13.54 -16.08 26.57
CA GLY A 32 13.30 -15.66 27.94
C GLY A 32 12.26 -14.53 28.06
N SER A 33 12.06 -14.05 29.29
CA SER A 33 11.30 -12.81 29.54
C SER A 33 12.16 -11.61 29.16
N PRO A 34 11.59 -10.57 28.50
CA PRO A 34 12.35 -9.38 28.15
C PRO A 34 12.86 -8.68 29.42
N GLY A 35 14.17 -8.46 29.49
CA GLY A 35 14.80 -7.62 30.50
C GLY A 35 14.47 -6.14 30.29
N VAL A 36 14.74 -5.32 31.32
CA VAL A 36 14.52 -3.87 31.26
C VAL A 36 15.40 -3.18 30.21
N ASP A 37 16.53 -3.80 29.86
CA ASP A 37 17.50 -3.30 28.90
C ASP A 37 17.50 -4.07 27.56
N ASP A 38 16.59 -5.05 27.37
CA ASP A 38 16.53 -5.83 26.14
C ASP A 38 15.77 -5.09 25.03
N ASP A 39 16.17 -5.36 23.78
CA ASP A 39 15.42 -4.89 22.62
C ASP A 39 13.97 -5.39 22.66
N PRO A 40 12.99 -4.56 22.26
CA PRO A 40 11.59 -4.95 22.25
C PRO A 40 11.37 -6.24 21.46
N ILE A 41 10.66 -7.20 22.06
CA ILE A 41 10.23 -8.41 21.35
C ILE A 41 9.22 -8.01 20.27
N GLY A 42 9.64 -8.07 19.01
CA GLY A 42 8.84 -7.68 17.84
C GLY A 42 9.47 -6.53 17.03
N GLY A 43 8.81 -6.10 15.96
CA GLY A 43 9.26 -4.95 15.13
C GLY A 43 9.54 -5.24 13.65
N GLY A 44 9.41 -6.50 13.21
CA GLY A 44 9.63 -6.89 11.80
C GLY A 44 8.43 -6.72 10.87
N ALA A 45 7.29 -6.22 11.34
CA ALA A 45 6.10 -6.08 10.49
C ALA A 45 6.30 -4.95 9.47
N PRO A 46 6.20 -5.22 8.14
CA PRO A 46 6.41 -4.21 7.11
C PRO A 46 5.21 -3.26 6.99
N ILE A 47 5.02 -2.38 7.99
CA ILE A 47 3.93 -1.39 8.04
C ILE A 47 4.15 -0.26 7.02
N GLY A 48 5.40 0.06 6.70
CA GLY A 48 5.74 1.17 5.80
C GLY A 48 5.17 1.04 4.38
N GLY A 49 5.12 -0.16 3.83
CA GLY A 49 4.55 -0.38 2.49
C GLY A 49 3.04 -0.16 2.44
N GLY A 50 2.32 -0.68 3.43
CA GLY A 50 0.87 -0.53 3.53
C GLY A 50 0.44 0.92 3.79
N SER A 51 1.15 1.62 4.68
CA SER A 51 0.84 3.02 4.98
C SER A 51 1.07 3.95 3.79
N LEU A 52 2.14 3.73 3.01
CA LEU A 52 2.40 4.50 1.79
C LEU A 52 1.30 4.31 0.75
N ILE A 53 0.81 3.10 0.55
CA ILE A 53 -0.30 2.83 -0.39
C ILE A 53 -1.58 3.53 0.07
N LEU A 54 -1.93 3.40 1.36
CA LEU A 54 -3.12 4.04 1.92
C LEU A 54 -3.05 5.57 1.80
N LEU A 55 -1.90 6.17 2.11
CA LEU A 55 -1.68 7.61 1.95
C LEU A 55 -1.75 8.02 0.48
N GLY A 56 -1.17 7.24 -0.43
CA GLY A 56 -1.24 7.48 -1.86
C GLY A 56 -2.67 7.47 -2.39
N MET A 57 -3.47 6.48 -1.99
CA MET A 57 -4.89 6.41 -2.37
C MET A 57 -5.70 7.56 -1.79
N ALA A 58 -5.45 7.94 -0.53
CA ALA A 58 -6.10 9.09 0.09
C ALA A 58 -5.79 10.39 -0.66
N ALA A 59 -4.53 10.60 -1.05
CA ALA A 59 -4.11 11.76 -1.82
C ALA A 59 -4.76 11.80 -3.22
N ILE A 60 -4.77 10.66 -3.94
CA ILE A 60 -5.39 10.57 -5.26
C ILE A 60 -6.90 10.86 -5.18
N TYR A 61 -7.60 10.20 -4.25
CA TYR A 61 -9.04 10.38 -4.09
C TYR A 61 -9.40 11.80 -3.65
N GLY A 62 -8.70 12.32 -2.64
CA GLY A 62 -8.89 13.69 -2.16
C GLY A 62 -8.60 14.73 -3.23
N GLY A 63 -7.50 14.56 -3.96
CA GLY A 63 -7.14 15.42 -5.10
C GLY A 63 -8.20 15.42 -6.20
N LYS A 64 -8.68 14.24 -6.60
CA LYS A 64 -9.77 14.13 -7.59
C LYS A 64 -11.03 14.86 -7.12
N LYS A 65 -11.44 14.67 -5.87
CA LYS A 65 -12.67 15.27 -5.33
C LYS A 65 -12.59 16.80 -5.32
N ILE A 66 -11.45 17.36 -4.93
CA ILE A 66 -11.23 18.81 -4.94
C ILE A 66 -11.21 19.35 -6.38
N TYR A 67 -10.56 18.64 -7.30
CA TYR A 67 -10.53 19.01 -8.70
C TYR A 67 -11.94 19.09 -9.31
N ASP A 68 -12.75 18.05 -9.10
CA ASP A 68 -14.13 18.00 -9.60
C ASP A 68 -14.96 19.17 -9.03
N LEU A 69 -14.85 19.45 -7.73
CA LEU A 69 -15.56 20.58 -7.10
C LEU A 69 -15.16 21.94 -7.68
N ARG A 70 -13.87 22.15 -7.98
CA ARG A 70 -13.42 23.40 -8.60
C ARG A 70 -13.94 23.54 -10.03
N LYS A 71 -13.92 22.45 -10.80
CA LYS A 71 -14.43 22.42 -12.16
C LYS A 71 -15.92 22.70 -12.22
N ASP A 72 -16.71 22.09 -11.32
CA ASP A 72 -18.15 22.32 -11.23
C ASP A 72 -18.46 23.79 -10.88
N MET A 73 -17.67 24.43 -10.01
CA MET A 73 -17.84 25.84 -9.68
C MET A 73 -17.49 26.76 -10.86
N GLU A 74 -16.40 26.49 -11.58
CA GLU A 74 -16.03 27.24 -12.78
C GLU A 74 -17.12 27.12 -13.87
N GLU A 75 -17.71 25.94 -14.07
CA GLU A 75 -18.83 25.74 -15.02
C GLU A 75 -20.15 26.40 -14.60
N LEU A 76 -20.34 26.70 -13.31
CA LEU A 76 -21.54 27.39 -12.80
C LEU A 76 -21.40 28.92 -12.85
N GLU A 77 -20.19 29.44 -13.01
CA GLU A 77 -19.91 30.88 -13.12
C GLU A 77 -19.95 31.40 -14.57
N ASP A 78 -19.93 30.50 -15.56
CA ASP A 78 -20.07 30.78 -17.01
C ASP A 78 -21.52 30.65 -17.53
#